data_AF-A0A9D5HZK2-F1
#
_entry.id   AF-A0A9D5HZK2-F1
#
_cell.length_a   1.000
_cell.length_b   1.000
_cell.length_c   1.000
_cell.angle_alpha   90.00
_cell.angle_beta   90.00
_cell.angle_gamma   90.00
#
_symmetry.space_group_name_H-M   'P 1'
#
loop_
_entity.id
_entity.type
_entity.pdbx_description
1 polymer ?
#
loop_
_entity_poly.entity_id
_entity_poly.type
_entity_poly.pdbx_seq_one_letter_code
_entity_poly.pdbx_strand_id
1 'polypeptide(L)' 'MELEYEEILREFRPLIINSLCNTAPCYREDLEQEIKIKIYEKLHVINNLKAPGFYELLNQEERV' A
#
# COMPACT_ATOMS: atom_id res chain seq x y z
N MET A 1 11.04 2.80 12.20
CA MET A 1 9.77 2.25 12.69
C MET A 1 9.26 1.43 11.52
N GLU A 2 9.35 0.11 11.60
CA GLU A 2 8.84 -0.77 10.55
C GLU A 2 7.31 -0.71 10.61
N LEU A 3 6.65 -0.55 9.47
CA LEU A 3 5.19 -0.63 9.43
C LEU A 3 4.80 -2.09 9.62
N GLU A 4 3.91 -2.34 10.57
CA GLU A 4 3.37 -3.69 10.78
C GLU A 4 2.34 -4.01 9.70
N TYR A 5 2.32 -5.27 9.28
CA TYR A 5 1.42 -5.75 8.23
C TYR A 5 -0.06 -5.44 8.54
N GLU A 6 -0.49 -5.66 9.78
CA GLU A 6 -1.86 -5.41 10.22
C GLU A 6 -2.25 -3.93 10.15
N GLU A 7 -1.30 -3.02 10.42
CA GLU A 7 -1.53 -1.59 10.30
C GLU A 7 -1.74 -1.19 8.85
N ILE A 8 -0.89 -1.67 7.94
CA ILE A 8 -1.05 -1.43 6.50
C ILE A 8 -2.38 -2.02 6.01
N LEU A 9 -2.73 -3.24 6.40
CA LEU A 9 -4.03 -3.82 6.02
C LEU A 9 -5.20 -2.96 6.50
N ARG A 10 -5.13 -2.42 7.72
CA ARG A 10 -6.17 -1.53 8.26
C ARG A 10 -6.31 -0.25 7.42
N GLU A 11 -5.20 0.38 7.06
CA GLU A 11 -5.19 1.60 6.23
C GLU A 11 -5.68 1.34 4.80
N PHE A 12 -5.32 0.18 4.21
CA PHE A 12 -5.70 -0.17 2.84
C PHE A 12 -7.09 -0.79 2.71
N ARG A 13 -7.70 -1.27 3.81
CA ARG A 13 -9.05 -1.86 3.82
C ARG A 13 -10.11 -1.09 3.00
N PRO A 14 -10.29 0.24 3.15
CA PRO A 14 -11.26 0.97 2.33
C PRO A 14 -10.96 0.90 0.83
N LEU A 15 -9.68 0.91 0.44
CA LEU A 15 -9.27 0.79 -0.97
C LEU A 15 -9.54 -0.62 -1.51
N ILE A 16 -9.26 -1.66 -0.72
CA ILE A 16 -9.52 -3.07 -1.09
C ILE A 16 -11.02 -3.29 -1.31
N ILE A 17 -11.87 -2.81 -0.41
CA ILE A 17 -13.33 -2.95 -0.53
C ILE A 17 -13.83 -2.21 -1.78
N ASN A 18 -13.32 -1.00 -2.02
CA ASN A 18 -13.72 -0.21 -3.19
C ASN A 18 -13.22 -0.80 -4.51
N SER A 19 -12.07 -1.46 -4.55
CA SER A 19 -11.58 -2.10 -5.78
C SER A 19 -12.38 -3.38 -6.12
N LEU A 20 -12.91 -4.06 -5.11
CA LEU A 20 -13.69 -5.29 -5.28
C LEU A 20 -15.20 -5.06 -5.47
N CYS A 21 -15.70 -3.84 -5.26
CA CYS A 21 -17.14 -3.56 -5.26
C CYS A 21 -17.82 -3.88 -6.61
N ASN A 22 -17.09 -3.72 -7.72
CA ASN A 22 -17.57 -4.00 -9.07
C ASN A 22 -17.32 -5.45 -9.53
N THR A 23 -16.75 -6.28 -8.66
CA THR A 23 -16.46 -7.69 -8.98
C THR A 23 -17.62 -8.59 -8.58
N ALA A 24 -17.82 -9.69 -9.31
CA ALA A 24 -18.84 -10.67 -8.98
C ALA A 24 -18.60 -11.26 -7.58
N PRO A 25 -19.64 -11.44 -6.74
CA PRO A 25 -19.50 -11.84 -5.34
C PRO A 25 -18.66 -13.10 -5.12
N CYS A 26 -18.75 -14.08 -6.03
CA CYS A 26 -18.00 -15.33 -5.94
C CYS A 26 -16.48 -15.17 -5.99
N TYR A 27 -15.95 -14.12 -6.61
CA TYR A 27 -14.51 -13.88 -6.70
C TYR A 27 -13.99 -12.91 -5.63
N ARG A 28 -14.88 -12.25 -4.86
CA ARG A 28 -14.46 -11.18 -3.96
C ARG A 28 -13.56 -11.69 -2.83
N GLU A 29 -13.89 -12.83 -2.25
CA GLU A 29 -13.12 -13.41 -1.16
C GLU A 29 -11.71 -13.82 -1.64
N ASP A 30 -11.64 -14.55 -2.75
CA ASP A 30 -10.35 -14.97 -3.34
C ASP A 30 -9.48 -13.77 -3.71
N LEU A 31 -10.05 -12.76 -4.39
CA LEU A 31 -9.32 -11.56 -4.79
C LEU A 31 -8.89 -10.72 -3.58
N GLU A 32 -9.71 -10.65 -2.53
CA GLU A 32 -9.30 -9.99 -1.28
C GLU A 32 -8.08 -10.68 -0.67
N GLN A 33 -8.06 -12.01 -0.66
CA GLN A 33 -6.91 -12.77 -0.15
C GLN A 33 -5.67 -12.60 -1.04
N GLU A 34 -5.82 -12.61 -2.36
CA GLU A 34 -4.71 -12.33 -3.28
C GLU A 34 -4.11 -10.94 -3.04
N ILE A 35 -4.94 -9.92 -2.84
CA ILE A 35 -4.48 -8.56 -2.55
C ILE A 35 -3.70 -8.52 -1.23
N LYS A 36 -4.20 -9.17 -0.17
CA LYS A 36 -3.51 -9.27 1.13
C LYS A 36 -2.13 -9.91 1.00
N ILE A 37 -2.04 -11.04 0.30
CA ILE A 37 -0.77 -11.73 0.04
C ILE A 37 0.20 -10.80 -0.70
N LYS A 38 -0.26 -10.10 -1.75
CA LYS A 38 0.57 -9.16 -2.49
C LYS A 38 1.07 -7.98 -1.64
N ILE A 39 0.23 -7.47 -0.72
CA ILE A 39 0.64 -6.43 0.22
C ILE A 39 1.75 -6.96 1.14
N TYR A 40 1.60 -8.18 1.68
CA TYR A 40 2.62 -8.81 2.52
C TYR A 40 3.94 -8.99 1.76
N GLU A 41 3.88 -9.50 0.54
CA GLU A 41 5.06 -9.65 -0.33
C GLU A 41 5.76 -8.31 -0.58
N LYS A 42 5.01 -7.22 -0.72
CA LYS A 42 5.57 -5.87 -0.97
C LYS A 42 5.92 -5.10 0.30
N LEU A 43 5.60 -5.63 1.48
CA LEU A 43 5.84 -4.96 2.76
C LEU A 43 7.30 -4.56 2.95
N HIS A 44 8.23 -5.44 2.57
CA HIS A 44 9.66 -5.14 2.64
C HIS A 44 10.05 -3.97 1.71
N VAL A 45 9.41 -3.85 0.54
CA VAL A 45 9.66 -2.72 -0.38
C VAL A 45 9.16 -1.43 0.24
N ILE A 46 7.97 -1.47 0.84
CA ILE A 46 7.36 -0.32 1.52
C ILE A 46 8.22 0.15 2.69
N ASN A 47 8.69 -0.78 3.53
CA ASN A 47 9.53 -0.47 4.69
C ASN A 47 10.91 0.07 4.31
N ASN A 48 11.43 -0.33 3.15
CA ASN A 48 12.70 0.18 2.62
C ASN A 48 12.53 1.40 1.71
N LEU A 49 11.29 1.86 1.48
CA LEU A 49 11.02 3.01 0.64
C LEU A 49 11.40 4.29 1.38
N LYS A 50 12.54 4.86 1.03
CA LYS A 50 12.94 6.17 1.57
C LYS A 50 12.24 7.26 0.77
N ALA A 51 11.13 7.76 1.28
CA ALA A 51 10.49 8.96 0.75
C ALA A 51 11.34 10.19 1.09
N PRO A 52 11.56 11.12 0.15
CA PRO A 52 12.23 12.37 0.46
C PRO A 52 11.41 13.15 1.51
N GLY A 53 12.09 13.68 2.52
CA GLY A 53 11.47 14.61 3.45
C GLY A 53 11.01 15.89 2.74
N PHE A 54 10.10 16.65 3.35
CA PHE A 54 9.57 17.89 2.76
C PHE A 54 10.67 18.86 2.27
N TYR A 55 11.73 19.07 3.06
CA TYR A 55 12.85 19.93 2.66
C TYR A 55 13.81 19.26 1.67
N GLU A 56 13.93 17.93 1.69
CA GLU A 56 14.70 17.19 0.68
C GLU A 56 14.02 17.29 -0.69
N LEU A 57 12.69 17.34 -0.71
CA LEU A 57 11.89 17.59 -1.90
C LEU A 57 12.11 19.01 -2.45
N LEU A 58 12.04 20.04 -1.60
CA LEU A 58 12.25 21.43 -2.03
C LEU A 58 13.67 21.67 -2.57
N ASN A 59 14.68 21.06 -1.95
CA ASN A 59 16.07 21.18 -2.38
C ASN A 59 16.38 20.41 -3.69
N GLN A 60 15.47 19.54 -4.15
CA GLN A 60 15.59 18.88 -5.47
C GLN A 60 15.12 19.79 -6.61
N GLU A 61 14.24 20.75 -6.35
CA GLU A 61 13.78 21.73 -7.36
C GLU A 61 14.79 22.86 -7.61
N GLU A 62 15.67 23.15 -6.65
CA GLU A 62 16.72 24.19 -6.75
C GLU A 62 17.93 23.82 -7.64
N ARG A 63 17.92 22.62 -8.24
CA ARG A 63 18.99 22.13 -9.14
C ARG A 63 18.61 22.17 -10.63
N VAL A 64 17.84 23.17 -11.06
CA VAL A 64 17.58 23.47 -12.48
C VAL A 64 18.01 24.89 -12.82
#